data_AF-A0A3M7TE22-F1
#
_entry.id   AF-A0A3M7TE22-F1
#
_cell.length_a   1.000
_cell.length_b   1.000
_cell.length_c   1.000
_cell.angle_alpha   90.00
_cell.angle_beta   90.00
_cell.angle_gamma   90.00
#
_symmetry.space_group_name_H-M   'P 1'
#
loop_
_entity.id
_entity.type
_entity.pdbx_description
1 polymer ?
#
loop_
_entity_poly.entity_id
_entity_poly.type
_entity_poly.pdbx_seq_one_letter_code
_entity_poly.pdbx_strand_id
1 'polypeptide(L)'
;MKLVRSIEEYRKSDKALNKGYILNITPKEILKILDDLKLYEDDYKDEIYDQYDLTEQQIQKLKPFLKENLNEDFNIYLYQLTCHNEQLVEKKTIKYFAEFISLNEFDKETGDIQNHYELTVPPNKIFPYIEDIILDDDDTLEDYELYELTEIQIQKLKPFVKNNFLNENINKFKYYLQHVRKPIYED
;
A
#
# COMPACT_ATOMS: atom_id res chain seq x y z
N MET A 1 0.35 13.86 -15.64
CA MET A 1 -0.11 12.45 -15.54
C MET A 1 -1.63 12.48 -15.51
N LYS A 2 -2.34 11.61 -16.25
CA LYS A 2 -3.81 11.65 -16.29
C LYS A 2 -4.38 10.73 -15.21
N LEU A 3 -5.14 11.31 -14.29
CA LEU A 3 -5.86 10.57 -13.26
C LEU A 3 -7.15 9.99 -13.84
N VAL A 4 -7.50 8.78 -13.40
CA VAL A 4 -8.75 8.10 -13.73
C VAL A 4 -9.44 7.63 -12.46
N ARG A 5 -10.77 7.57 -12.52
CA ARG A 5 -11.57 6.98 -11.45
C ARG A 5 -11.99 5.59 -11.84
N SER A 6 -11.98 4.70 -10.88
CA SER A 6 -12.44 3.32 -11.07
C SER A 6 -13.26 2.85 -9.90
N ILE A 7 -14.11 1.87 -10.16
CA ILE A 7 -14.66 1.01 -9.12
C ILE A 7 -13.70 -0.15 -8.97
N GLU A 8 -13.19 -0.38 -7.77
CA GLU A 8 -12.35 -1.54 -7.44
C GLU A 8 -13.10 -2.52 -6.56
N GLU A 9 -12.98 -3.80 -6.89
CA GLU A 9 -13.56 -4.89 -6.12
C GLU A 9 -12.49 -5.56 -5.26
N TYR A 10 -12.72 -5.55 -3.95
CA TYR A 10 -11.85 -6.12 -2.94
C TYR A 10 -12.54 -7.31 -2.30
N ARG A 11 -11.87 -8.45 -2.21
CA ARG A 11 -12.44 -9.63 -1.56
C ARG A 11 -12.58 -9.36 -0.06
N LYS A 12 -13.76 -9.61 0.51
CA LYS A 12 -14.03 -9.29 1.93
C LYS A 12 -13.16 -10.07 2.91
N SER A 13 -12.74 -11.29 2.57
CA SER A 13 -12.01 -12.20 3.46
C SER A 13 -10.57 -11.78 3.73
N ASP A 14 -9.86 -11.25 2.72
CA ASP A 14 -8.43 -10.96 2.77
C ASP A 14 -8.09 -9.54 2.30
N LYS A 15 -9.10 -8.75 1.93
CA LYS A 15 -8.98 -7.39 1.38
C LYS A 15 -8.10 -7.32 0.13
N ALA A 16 -7.92 -8.44 -0.58
CA ALA A 16 -7.16 -8.45 -1.81
C ALA A 16 -7.97 -7.80 -2.95
N LEU A 17 -7.32 -6.92 -3.71
CA LEU A 17 -7.87 -6.37 -4.95
C LEU A 17 -8.07 -7.50 -5.96
N ASN A 18 -9.31 -7.71 -6.39
CA ASN A 18 -9.67 -8.73 -7.38
C ASN A 18 -9.65 -8.14 -8.80
N LYS A 19 -10.30 -7.00 -9.00
CA LYS A 19 -10.36 -6.28 -10.28
C LYS A 19 -10.71 -4.81 -10.03
N GLY A 20 -10.64 -4.00 -11.07
CA GLY A 20 -11.43 -2.77 -11.08
C GLY A 20 -11.72 -2.29 -12.48
N TYR A 21 -12.64 -1.34 -12.53
CA TYR A 21 -13.43 -0.99 -13.69
C TYR A 21 -13.36 0.52 -13.86
N ILE A 22 -12.74 0.97 -14.95
CA ILE A 22 -12.55 2.40 -15.21
C ILE A 22 -13.91 3.06 -15.49
N LEU A 23 -14.15 4.19 -14.84
CA LEU A 23 -15.26 5.08 -15.11
C LEU A 23 -14.92 6.03 -16.27
N ASN A 24 -15.84 6.17 -17.21
CA ASN A 24 -15.78 7.10 -18.34
C ASN A 24 -16.59 8.38 -18.04
N ILE A 25 -16.37 8.97 -16.87
CA ILE A 25 -16.99 10.21 -16.39
C ILE A 25 -16.00 11.00 -15.55
N THR A 26 -16.26 12.30 -15.40
CA THR A 26 -15.44 13.21 -14.60
C THR A 26 -15.74 13.11 -13.10
N PRO A 27 -14.81 13.52 -12.21
CA PRO A 27 -15.07 13.62 -10.77
C PRO A 27 -16.30 14.46 -10.42
N LYS A 28 -16.50 15.59 -11.12
CA LYS A 28 -17.69 16.45 -10.95
C LYS A 28 -18.99 15.72 -11.27
N GLU A 29 -19.00 14.90 -12.31
CA GLU A 29 -20.17 14.09 -12.68
C GLU A 29 -20.41 12.98 -11.65
N ILE A 30 -19.35 12.34 -11.17
CA ILE A 30 -19.42 11.34 -10.09
C ILE A 30 -20.12 11.93 -8.86
N LEU A 31 -19.67 13.09 -8.37
CA LEU A 31 -20.28 13.76 -7.21
C LEU A 31 -21.73 14.19 -7.45
N LYS A 32 -22.08 14.53 -8.70
CA LYS A 32 -23.46 14.88 -9.05
C LYS A 32 -24.38 13.66 -9.06
N ILE A 33 -23.87 12.51 -9.50
CA ILE A 33 -24.61 11.24 -9.56
C ILE A 33 -24.73 10.65 -8.15
N LEU A 34 -23.62 10.70 -7.39
CA LEU A 34 -23.51 10.28 -6.01
C LEU A 34 -23.69 11.49 -5.09
N ASP A 35 -24.88 12.07 -5.14
CA ASP A 35 -25.30 13.24 -4.36
C ASP A 35 -25.17 13.06 -2.83
N ASP A 36 -25.07 11.81 -2.38
CA ASP A 36 -24.87 11.40 -0.99
C ASP A 36 -23.41 11.11 -0.61
N LEU A 37 -22.48 11.10 -1.58
CA LEU A 37 -21.06 10.85 -1.32
C LEU A 37 -20.44 12.05 -0.60
N LYS A 38 -20.02 11.82 0.64
CA LYS A 38 -19.28 12.80 1.44
C LYS A 38 -17.78 12.55 1.26
N LEU A 39 -17.11 13.53 0.67
CA LEU A 39 -15.66 13.51 0.55
C LEU A 39 -15.00 13.81 1.90
N TYR A 40 -13.77 13.32 2.08
CA TYR A 40 -12.89 13.74 3.17
C TYR A 40 -12.51 15.23 3.03
N GLU A 41 -12.09 15.85 4.13
CA GLU A 41 -11.91 17.31 4.21
C GLU A 41 -10.78 17.85 3.32
N ASP A 42 -9.76 17.03 3.10
CA ASP A 42 -8.58 17.31 2.28
C ASP A 42 -8.77 16.97 0.79
N ASP A 43 -9.91 16.37 0.44
CA ASP A 43 -10.16 15.92 -0.91
C ASP A 43 -10.68 17.04 -1.83
N TYR A 44 -10.06 17.17 -3.00
CA TYR A 44 -10.45 18.18 -3.99
C TYR A 44 -11.62 17.65 -4.84
N LYS A 45 -12.76 18.35 -4.83
CA LYS A 45 -13.97 17.95 -5.60
C LYS A 45 -13.73 17.71 -7.10
N ASP A 46 -12.75 18.40 -7.66
CA ASP A 46 -12.40 18.31 -9.08
C ASP A 46 -11.55 17.07 -9.38
N GLU A 47 -11.06 16.39 -8.33
CA GLU A 47 -10.14 15.28 -8.42
C GLU A 47 -10.69 14.04 -7.68
N ILE A 48 -11.10 14.02 -6.41
CA ILE A 48 -11.43 12.79 -5.63
C ILE A 48 -10.19 11.88 -5.53
N TYR A 49 -9.28 12.17 -4.62
CA TYR A 49 -8.02 11.46 -4.41
C TYR A 49 -8.17 10.22 -3.55
N ASP A 50 -9.05 10.26 -2.56
CA ASP A 50 -9.17 9.19 -1.60
C ASP A 50 -9.99 8.01 -2.13
N GLN A 51 -9.93 6.92 -1.38
CA GLN A 51 -10.75 5.74 -1.60
C GLN A 51 -12.04 5.83 -0.78
N TYR A 52 -13.17 5.53 -1.42
CA TYR A 52 -14.48 5.59 -0.77
C TYR A 52 -15.24 4.28 -0.96
N ASP A 53 -15.68 3.68 0.15
CA ASP A 53 -16.59 2.54 0.10
C ASP A 53 -17.90 2.95 -0.58
N LEU A 54 -18.30 2.17 -1.58
CA LEU A 54 -19.53 2.38 -2.33
C LEU A 54 -20.62 1.43 -1.85
N THR A 55 -21.79 2.00 -1.61
CA THR A 55 -23.01 1.20 -1.38
C THR A 55 -23.49 0.56 -2.68
N GLU A 56 -24.33 -0.48 -2.57
CA GLU A 56 -24.97 -1.11 -3.73
C GLU A 56 -25.69 -0.09 -4.62
N GLN A 57 -26.43 0.85 -4.01
CA GLN A 57 -27.15 1.89 -4.75
C GLN A 57 -26.18 2.81 -5.52
N GLN A 58 -25.05 3.19 -4.92
CA GLN A 58 -24.05 4.04 -5.57
C GLN A 58 -23.36 3.29 -6.73
N ILE A 59 -23.10 1.98 -6.58
CA ILE A 59 -22.60 1.15 -7.67
C ILE A 59 -23.59 1.15 -8.82
N GLN A 60 -24.87 0.87 -8.58
CA GLN A 60 -25.89 0.85 -9.65
C GLN A 60 -25.98 2.19 -10.40
N LYS A 61 -25.83 3.32 -9.70
CA LYS A 61 -25.79 4.65 -10.31
C LYS A 61 -24.56 4.85 -11.20
N LEU A 62 -23.41 4.27 -10.86
CA LEU A 62 -22.15 4.40 -11.60
C LEU A 62 -21.98 3.38 -12.74
N LYS A 63 -22.64 2.21 -12.68
CA LYS A 63 -22.53 1.14 -13.71
C LYS A 63 -22.65 1.63 -15.16
N PRO A 64 -23.59 2.53 -15.53
CA PRO A 64 -23.74 2.98 -16.92
C PRO A 64 -22.50 3.68 -17.48
N PHE A 65 -21.58 4.11 -16.61
CA PHE A 65 -20.39 4.86 -16.99
C PHE A 65 -19.12 4.02 -17.00
N LEU A 66 -19.22 2.72 -16.73
CA LEU A 66 -18.06 1.84 -16.79
C LEU A 66 -17.65 1.53 -18.24
N LYS A 67 -16.35 1.49 -18.50
CA LYS A 67 -15.80 1.03 -19.79
C LYS A 67 -15.98 -0.48 -20.01
N GLU A 68 -16.09 -1.24 -18.93
CA GLU A 68 -16.29 -2.69 -18.92
C GLU A 68 -17.50 -3.05 -18.06
N ASN A 69 -18.15 -4.17 -18.36
CA ASN A 69 -19.24 -4.66 -17.54
C ASN A 69 -18.73 -5.09 -16.15
N LEU A 70 -19.35 -4.55 -15.11
CA LEU A 70 -19.23 -5.02 -13.74
C LEU A 70 -20.34 -6.04 -13.45
N ASN A 71 -19.94 -7.22 -13.00
CA ASN A 71 -20.83 -8.26 -12.50
C ASN A 71 -20.70 -8.32 -10.97
N GLU A 72 -21.63 -7.70 -10.25
CA GLU A 72 -21.48 -7.54 -8.80
C GLU A 72 -21.77 -8.83 -8.04
N ASP A 73 -20.95 -9.09 -7.02
CA ASP A 73 -21.23 -10.04 -5.96
C ASP A 73 -20.90 -9.39 -4.61
N PHE A 74 -21.89 -8.67 -4.06
CA PHE A 74 -21.77 -7.99 -2.78
C PHE A 74 -21.65 -8.96 -1.59
N ASN A 75 -21.85 -10.28 -1.76
CA ASN A 75 -21.57 -11.23 -0.69
C ASN A 75 -20.07 -11.48 -0.55
N ILE A 76 -19.36 -11.53 -1.68
CA ILE A 76 -17.92 -11.84 -1.74
C ILE A 76 -17.08 -10.56 -1.68
N TYR A 77 -17.52 -9.49 -2.31
CA TYR A 77 -16.70 -8.31 -2.57
C TYR A 77 -17.21 -7.03 -1.88
N LEU A 78 -16.28 -6.19 -1.49
CA LEU A 78 -16.45 -4.77 -1.19
C LEU A 78 -16.10 -3.98 -2.45
N TYR A 79 -16.83 -2.90 -2.73
CA TYR A 79 -16.57 -2.05 -3.88
C TYR A 79 -16.16 -0.65 -3.42
N GLN A 80 -15.09 -0.12 -3.99
CA GLN A 80 -14.55 1.18 -3.64
C GLN A 80 -14.40 2.07 -4.88
N LEU A 81 -14.75 3.35 -4.75
CA LEU A 81 -14.35 4.38 -5.71
C LEU A 81 -12.90 4.74 -5.43
N THR A 82 -12.05 4.67 -6.44
CA THR A 82 -10.60 4.89 -6.28
C THR A 82 -10.04 5.81 -7.35
N CYS A 83 -8.89 6.41 -7.04
CA CYS A 83 -8.11 7.28 -7.90
C CYS A 83 -6.79 6.61 -8.30
N HIS A 84 -6.52 6.49 -9.59
CA HIS A 84 -5.22 6.01 -10.07
C HIS A 84 -4.71 6.82 -11.26
N ASN A 85 -3.42 6.67 -11.54
CA ASN A 85 -2.84 7.11 -12.80
C ASN A 85 -3.26 6.14 -13.91
N GLU A 86 -3.69 6.67 -15.06
CA GLU A 86 -4.16 5.88 -16.22
C GLU A 86 -3.13 4.83 -16.69
N GLN A 87 -1.83 5.10 -16.49
CA GLN A 87 -0.73 4.18 -16.83
C GLN A 87 -0.62 2.97 -15.89
N LEU A 88 -1.32 2.96 -14.75
CA LEU A 88 -1.34 1.85 -13.79
C LEU A 88 -2.52 0.89 -14.02
N VAL A 89 -3.34 1.13 -15.06
CA VAL A 89 -4.57 0.35 -15.32
C VAL A 89 -4.35 -0.83 -16.28
N GLU A 90 -3.12 -1.13 -16.67
CA GLU A 90 -2.77 -2.49 -17.10
C GLU A 90 -2.79 -3.40 -15.86
N LYS A 91 -4.01 -3.77 -15.43
CA LYS A 91 -4.24 -4.66 -14.29
C LYS A 91 -3.73 -6.04 -14.64
N LYS A 92 -2.45 -6.29 -14.33
CA LYS A 92 -2.01 -7.65 -14.12
C LYS A 92 -2.67 -8.16 -12.85
N THR A 93 -3.27 -9.35 -12.92
CA THR A 93 -3.80 -10.05 -11.74
C THR A 93 -2.68 -10.23 -10.73
N ILE A 94 -2.86 -9.83 -9.47
CA ILE A 94 -1.88 -10.14 -8.42
C ILE A 94 -1.96 -11.65 -8.16
N LYS A 95 -0.85 -12.35 -8.39
CA LYS A 95 -0.73 -13.78 -8.10
C LYS A 95 -0.56 -14.04 -6.61
N TYR A 96 0.34 -13.29 -5.98
CA TYR A 96 0.61 -13.31 -4.53
C TYR A 96 1.41 -12.07 -4.10
N PHE A 97 1.52 -11.83 -2.80
CA PHE A 97 2.43 -10.82 -2.25
C PHE A 97 3.75 -11.47 -1.83
N ALA A 98 4.86 -10.95 -2.34
CA ALA A 98 6.18 -11.26 -1.79
C ALA A 98 6.41 -10.37 -0.56
N GLU A 99 6.86 -10.99 0.53
CA GLU A 99 7.08 -10.29 1.79
C GLU A 99 8.54 -10.38 2.22
N PHE A 100 9.08 -9.25 2.65
CA PHE A 100 10.45 -9.13 3.12
C PHE A 100 10.58 -7.98 4.11
N ILE A 101 11.69 -7.95 4.84
CA ILE A 101 12.04 -6.84 5.71
C ILE A 101 12.97 -5.89 4.96
N SER A 102 12.62 -4.61 4.94
CA SER A 102 13.50 -3.54 4.50
C SER A 102 14.21 -2.90 5.68
N LEU A 103 15.47 -2.57 5.48
CA LEU A 103 16.27 -1.73 6.35
C LEU A 103 16.58 -0.43 5.60
N ASN A 104 16.00 0.67 6.06
CA ASN A 104 16.07 1.97 5.42
C ASN A 104 17.12 2.84 6.13
N GLU A 105 18.10 3.36 5.38
CA GLU A 105 19.18 4.22 5.87
C GLU A 105 18.85 5.69 5.62
N PHE A 106 18.91 6.50 6.67
CA PHE A 106 18.63 7.93 6.64
C PHE A 106 19.85 8.72 7.09
N ASP A 107 20.17 9.80 6.38
CA ASP A 107 21.16 10.77 6.85
C ASP A 107 20.59 11.52 8.07
N LYS A 108 21.34 11.55 9.19
CA LYS A 108 20.87 12.21 10.42
C LYS A 108 20.74 13.73 10.29
N GLU A 109 21.54 14.36 9.44
CA GLU A 109 21.56 15.82 9.30
C GLU A 109 20.41 16.29 8.41
N THR A 110 20.18 15.60 7.29
CA THR A 110 19.15 16.02 6.32
C THR A 110 17.81 15.33 6.51
N GLY A 111 17.79 14.14 7.12
CA GLY A 111 16.61 13.30 7.20
C GLY A 111 16.26 12.59 5.88
N ASP A 112 17.12 12.70 4.86
CA ASP A 112 16.86 12.06 3.57
C ASP A 112 17.23 10.58 3.59
N ILE A 113 16.42 9.78 2.90
CA ILE A 113 16.74 8.38 2.64
C ILE A 113 17.95 8.31 1.71
N GLN A 114 19.00 7.62 2.16
CA GLN A 114 20.20 7.38 1.39
C GLN A 114 20.15 6.03 0.70
N ASN A 115 19.70 4.99 1.41
CA ASN A 115 19.67 3.63 0.89
C ASN A 115 18.51 2.81 1.43
N HIS A 116 18.14 1.79 0.65
CA HIS A 116 17.21 0.73 1.03
C HIS A 116 17.90 -0.62 0.91
N TYR A 117 17.85 -1.41 1.98
CA TYR A 117 18.45 -2.73 2.04
C TYR A 117 17.35 -3.78 2.25
N GLU A 118 17.31 -4.80 1.39
CA GLU A 118 16.47 -5.97 1.62
C GLU A 118 17.20 -6.94 2.56
N LEU A 119 16.54 -7.40 3.61
CA LEU A 119 17.07 -8.45 4.48
C LEU A 119 16.68 -9.84 3.94
N THR A 120 17.60 -10.78 4.07
CA THR A 120 17.39 -12.20 3.74
C THR A 120 16.58 -12.95 4.80
N VAL A 121 16.36 -12.35 5.98
CA VAL A 121 15.52 -12.89 7.04
C VAL A 121 14.05 -12.62 6.68
N PRO A 122 13.19 -13.65 6.66
CA PRO A 122 11.76 -13.44 6.43
C PRO A 122 11.11 -12.72 7.63
N PRO A 123 10.03 -11.94 7.41
CA PRO A 123 9.41 -11.11 8.45
C PRO A 123 9.10 -11.86 9.75
N ASN A 124 8.50 -13.05 9.65
CA ASN A 124 8.13 -13.89 10.80
C ASN A 124 9.31 -14.46 11.60
N LYS A 125 10.57 -14.21 11.20
CA LYS A 125 11.77 -14.65 11.91
C LYS A 125 12.66 -13.48 12.33
N ILE A 126 12.22 -12.24 12.16
CA ILE A 126 13.09 -11.09 12.43
C ILE A 126 13.33 -10.86 13.92
N PHE A 127 12.31 -11.05 14.76
CA PHE A 127 12.34 -10.69 16.18
C PHE A 127 13.44 -11.35 17.02
N PRO A 128 13.79 -12.65 16.83
CA PRO A 128 14.95 -13.25 17.50
C PRO A 128 16.29 -12.56 17.22
N TYR A 129 16.41 -11.78 16.14
CA TYR A 129 17.65 -11.05 15.82
C TYR A 129 17.68 -9.63 16.35
N ILE A 130 16.53 -9.12 16.81
CA ILE A 130 16.35 -7.75 17.32
C ILE A 130 15.62 -7.79 18.65
N GLU A 131 16.03 -8.74 19.50
CA GLU A 131 15.67 -8.82 20.92
C GLU A 131 15.70 -7.40 21.51
N ASP A 132 14.58 -6.97 22.09
CA ASP A 132 14.25 -5.62 22.61
C ASP A 132 13.29 -4.77 21.76
N ILE A 133 12.63 -5.31 20.73
CA ILE A 133 11.41 -4.65 20.23
C ILE A 133 10.30 -4.84 21.27
N ILE A 134 9.91 -3.75 21.91
CA ILE A 134 8.62 -3.66 22.59
C ILE A 134 7.60 -3.35 21.50
N LEU A 135 6.86 -4.37 21.07
CA LEU A 135 5.70 -4.20 20.23
C LEU A 135 4.50 -4.00 21.14
N ASP A 136 3.69 -2.98 20.85
CA ASP A 136 2.40 -2.83 21.52
C ASP A 136 1.40 -3.79 20.86
N ASP A 137 0.86 -4.73 21.66
CA ASP A 137 -0.25 -5.67 21.42
C ASP A 137 -0.25 -6.57 20.15
N ASP A 138 0.57 -6.33 19.12
CA ASP A 138 0.72 -7.19 17.93
C ASP A 138 2.19 -7.55 17.70
N ASP A 139 2.52 -8.85 17.70
CA ASP A 139 3.87 -9.38 17.49
C ASP A 139 4.34 -9.23 16.01
N THR A 140 3.89 -8.19 15.30
CA THR A 140 4.20 -7.95 13.89
C THR A 140 4.67 -6.52 13.62
N LEU A 141 5.46 -6.35 12.56
CA LEU A 141 5.86 -5.02 12.04
C LEU A 141 4.80 -4.46 11.06
N GLU A 142 3.64 -5.12 10.92
CA GLU A 142 2.60 -4.73 9.95
C GLU A 142 1.95 -3.39 10.32
N ASP A 143 1.85 -3.08 11.61
CA ASP A 143 1.25 -1.85 12.12
C ASP A 143 2.25 -0.68 12.25
N TYR A 144 3.55 -0.92 12.08
CA TYR A 144 4.58 0.10 12.21
C TYR A 144 5.10 0.55 10.85
N GLU A 145 4.90 1.83 10.51
CA GLU A 145 5.41 2.41 9.27
C GLU A 145 6.94 2.33 9.19
N LEU A 146 7.66 2.61 10.29
CA LEU A 146 9.12 2.56 10.41
C LEU A 146 9.55 2.35 11.89
N TYR A 147 10.39 1.34 12.19
CA TYR A 147 10.96 1.10 13.53
C TYR A 147 12.44 1.51 13.60
N GLU A 148 12.80 2.51 14.41
CA GLU A 148 14.19 2.97 14.57
C GLU A 148 15.05 1.92 15.29
N LEU A 149 16.21 1.59 14.70
CA LEU A 149 17.13 0.61 15.26
C LEU A 149 18.24 1.26 16.08
N THR A 150 18.61 0.56 17.16
CA THR A 150 19.85 0.79 17.89
C THR A 150 21.06 0.28 17.11
N GLU A 151 22.25 0.77 17.47
CA GLU A 151 23.52 0.29 16.91
C GLU A 151 23.72 -1.22 17.06
N ILE A 152 23.35 -1.78 18.22
CA ILE A 152 23.47 -3.23 18.47
C ILE A 152 22.56 -4.01 17.52
N GLN A 153 21.31 -3.57 17.33
CA GLN A 153 20.37 -4.21 16.41
C GLN A 153 20.87 -4.13 14.96
N ILE A 154 21.42 -2.99 14.54
CA ILE A 154 22.04 -2.83 13.20
C ILE A 154 23.16 -3.86 13.00
N GLN A 155 24.06 -4.02 13.98
CA GLN A 155 25.16 -4.99 13.89
C GLN A 155 24.65 -6.43 13.82
N LYS A 156 23.60 -6.80 14.57
CA LYS A 156 22.97 -8.12 14.50
C LYS A 156 22.35 -8.39 13.12
N LEU A 157 21.84 -7.35 12.44
CA LEU A 157 21.18 -7.47 11.14
C LEU A 157 22.12 -7.41 9.93
N LYS A 158 23.31 -6.83 10.08
CA LYS A 158 24.31 -6.68 9.01
C LYS A 158 24.58 -7.97 8.20
N PRO A 159 24.71 -9.18 8.81
CA PRO A 159 24.94 -10.42 8.06
C PRO A 159 23.80 -10.81 7.13
N PHE A 160 22.61 -10.25 7.31
CA PHE A 160 21.42 -10.61 6.56
C PHE A 160 21.11 -9.65 5.40
N VAL A 161 21.86 -8.55 5.26
CA VAL A 161 21.68 -7.61 4.14
C VAL A 161 21.98 -8.29 2.82
N LYS A 162 21.00 -8.29 1.91
CA LYS A 162 21.08 -8.94 0.61
C LYS A 162 21.92 -8.10 -0.36
N ASN A 163 22.93 -8.74 -0.96
CA ASN A 163 23.73 -8.20 -2.08
C ASN A 163 24.35 -6.80 -1.88
N ASN A 164 24.42 -6.30 -0.64
CA ASN A 164 24.87 -4.95 -0.30
C ASN A 164 25.70 -4.95 0.98
N PHE A 165 26.59 -3.97 1.11
CA PHE A 165 27.30 -3.68 2.35
C PHE A 165 26.59 -2.53 3.07
N LEU A 166 26.17 -2.77 4.30
CA LEU A 166 25.57 -1.78 5.19
C LEU A 166 26.64 -0.72 5.53
N ASN A 167 26.29 0.57 5.49
CA ASN A 167 27.24 1.62 5.82
C ASN A 167 27.71 1.49 7.27
N GLU A 168 29.01 1.65 7.49
CA GLU A 168 29.61 1.43 8.81
C GLU A 168 29.60 2.68 9.68
N ASN A 169 29.26 3.85 9.11
CA ASN A 169 29.22 5.10 9.84
C ASN A 169 27.87 5.32 10.56
N ILE A 170 27.63 4.54 11.61
CA ILE A 170 26.40 4.60 12.42
C ILE A 170 26.25 5.95 13.15
N ASN A 171 27.33 6.73 13.27
CA ASN A 171 27.25 8.10 13.79
C ASN A 171 26.57 9.06 12.80
N LYS A 172 26.72 8.84 11.49
CA LYS A 172 26.11 9.67 10.44
C LYS A 172 24.68 9.23 10.09
N PHE A 173 24.37 7.95 10.20
CA PHE A 173 23.12 7.39 9.69
C PHE A 173 22.20 6.86 10.80
N LYS A 174 20.90 7.03 10.62
CA LYS A 174 19.84 6.31 11.36
C LYS A 174 19.29 5.22 10.47
N TYR A 175 18.84 4.13 11.09
CA TYR A 175 18.30 2.99 10.37
C TYR A 175 16.93 2.63 10.90
N TYR A 176 16.02 2.32 9.97
CA TYR A 176 14.66 1.93 10.29
C TYR A 176 14.32 0.58 9.67
N LEU A 177 13.65 -0.29 10.41
CA LEU A 177 13.04 -1.50 9.85
C LEU A 177 11.62 -1.22 9.36
N GLN A 178 11.26 -1.92 8.30
CA GLN A 178 9.93 -1.88 7.71
C GLN A 178 9.57 -3.26 7.14
N HIS A 179 8.35 -3.72 7.40
CA HIS A 179 7.80 -4.87 6.68
C HIS A 179 7.26 -4.39 5.33
N VAL A 180 7.74 -5.00 4.25
CA VAL A 180 7.33 -4.64 2.89
C VAL A 180 6.55 -5.79 2.27
N ARG A 181 5.37 -5.49 1.75
CA ARG A 181 4.53 -6.39 0.95
C ARG A 181 4.54 -5.90 -0.49
N LYS A 182 5.21 -6.65 -1.38
CA LYS A 182 5.33 -6.32 -2.80
C LYS A 182 4.41 -7.21 -3.64
N PRO A 183 3.46 -6.68 -4.42
CA PRO A 183 2.63 -7.50 -5.29
C PRO A 183 3.46 -8.16 -6.39
N ILE A 184 3.28 -9.46 -6.56
CA ILE A 184 3.78 -10.24 -7.70
C ILE A 184 2.60 -10.54 -8.60
N TYR A 185 2.74 -10.15 -9.86
CA TYR A 185 1.68 -10.23 -10.85
C TYR A 185 1.76 -11.52 -11.67
N GLU A 186 0.63 -12.00 -12.17
CA GLU A 186 0.58 -13.01 -13.23
C GLU A 186 1.22 -12.46 -14.52
N ASP A 187 1.98 -13.31 -15.21
CA ASP A 187 2.67 -12.98 -16.47
C ASP A 187 1.70 -12.88 -17.66
#